data_AF-A0AAN6UGQ9-F1
#
_entry.id   AF-A0AAN6UGQ9-F1
#
_cell.length_a   1.000
_cell.length_b   1.000
_cell.length_c   1.000
_cell.angle_alpha   90.00
_cell.angle_beta   90.00
_cell.angle_gamma   90.00
#
_symmetry.space_group_name_H-M   'P 1'
#
loop_
_entity.id
_entity.type
_entity.pdbx_description
1 polymer ?
#
loop_
_entity_poly.entity_id
_entity_poly.type
_entity_poly.pdbx_seq_one_letter_code
_entity_poly.pdbx_strand_id
1 'polypeptide(L)'
;MKTTAVLSALLSVLSLASAASSDKKSSSTSTTLPATFRPPQVFKNANLVHVVSVEKNYVKENINVVIENIDKAAHDEYFVPFTADQLSRLGGVEVKDRKDAAAGPFVAEAAQFDQESDIQYLRIRLPQPLASGAQQTLGISYYLLKAYVPLPAAIKQEEQQFLSYSFSAYCPSAYTTTKQKTEVKFPSTNFPDYTKLPGSGAVQEFPTKQGSKLIYGPFDEKPAGAIQPVSVRFEFNKPVNHVSRLERDIEVSHWGGNVAFEERYALYHRGANLSSLFNRVKWQQSQYYSPTSFALKEMKFPLRVGSEDPYYYDVIGNISTSRFRSNKREALLEIKPRYPIFGGWKFPFTIGWNSDAKNFLRRAAGGGFVLNVPFLEGPRQPEGVEYEQVEVRVILPEGAENVKYQTSIPTTSITSADVEIHKTFLDTIGRTALIIKARNLVDDLRDRELIVSYDLPLMARLRKPLIVFGSSMALLVGALVMGKLEFKFDSRK
;
A
#
# COMPACT_ATOMS: atom_id res chain seq x y z
N MET A 1 43.69 -59.76 40.80
CA MET A 1 42.91 -58.74 41.54
C MET A 1 41.81 -58.28 40.57
N LYS A 2 40.59 -58.85 40.67
CA LYS A 2 39.36 -58.21 41.20
C LYS A 2 39.08 -56.87 40.48
N THR A 3 38.00 -56.62 39.71
CA THR A 3 36.60 -57.12 39.63
C THR A 3 35.96 -56.47 38.37
N THR A 4 35.43 -57.22 37.39
CA THR A 4 34.00 -57.53 37.09
C THR A 4 33.06 -56.33 36.85
N ALA A 5 32.44 -56.23 35.66
CA ALA A 5 31.00 -56.51 35.36
C ALA A 5 30.27 -55.18 35.00
N VAL A 6 29.25 -55.02 34.14
CA VAL A 6 28.25 -55.84 33.42
C VAL A 6 27.49 -54.87 32.47
N LEU A 7 27.18 -55.21 31.20
CA LEU A 7 25.83 -55.53 30.65
C LEU A 7 24.75 -54.42 30.92
N SER A 8 23.88 -53.91 30.04
CA SER A 8 23.08 -54.46 28.92
C SER A 8 22.34 -53.30 28.21
N ALA A 9 22.17 -53.34 26.88
CA ALA A 9 20.92 -53.55 26.12
C ALA A 9 19.74 -52.57 26.34
N LEU A 10 19.26 -51.94 25.26
CA LEU A 10 17.89 -52.11 24.75
C LEU A 10 17.64 -51.37 23.41
N LEU A 11 17.26 -52.16 22.41
CA LEU A 11 16.48 -51.78 21.23
C LEU A 11 15.05 -51.36 21.64
N SER A 12 14.33 -50.74 20.69
CA SER A 12 12.92 -50.27 20.70
C SER A 12 12.78 -48.85 21.27
N VAL A 13 12.15 -47.88 20.59
CA VAL A 13 10.86 -47.94 19.89
C VAL A 13 10.86 -46.92 18.72
N LEU A 14 10.47 -47.40 17.53
CA LEU A 14 9.84 -46.57 16.49
C LEU A 14 8.57 -45.95 17.10
N SER A 15 8.59 -44.66 17.42
CA SER A 15 7.36 -43.89 17.60
C SER A 15 7.10 -43.10 16.32
N LEU A 16 6.22 -43.65 15.48
CA LEU A 16 5.39 -42.85 14.57
C LEU A 16 4.64 -41.82 15.42
N ALA A 17 5.20 -40.63 15.56
CA ALA A 17 4.44 -39.47 15.98
C ALA A 17 3.89 -38.83 14.70
N SER A 18 2.64 -39.17 14.39
CA SER A 18 1.78 -38.43 13.49
C SER A 18 1.68 -37.00 14.04
N ALA A 19 2.57 -36.12 13.61
CA ALA A 19 2.41 -34.70 13.84
C ALA A 19 1.26 -34.23 12.95
N ALA A 20 0.09 -34.17 13.55
CA ALA A 20 -1.09 -33.54 12.99
C ALA A 20 -0.69 -32.20 12.38
N SER A 21 -1.00 -32.03 11.10
CA SER A 21 -0.99 -30.75 10.42
C SER A 21 -1.86 -29.79 11.23
N SER A 22 -1.23 -28.93 12.02
CA SER A 22 -1.91 -27.78 12.58
C SER A 22 -2.15 -26.83 11.42
N ASP A 23 -3.29 -26.98 10.77
CA ASP A 23 -3.87 -26.00 9.85
C ASP A 23 -3.93 -24.67 10.59
N LYS A 24 -2.91 -23.83 10.39
CA LYS A 24 -2.98 -22.42 10.70
C LYS A 24 -3.93 -21.82 9.67
N LYS A 25 -5.21 -21.79 10.04
CA LYS A 25 -6.26 -20.98 9.41
C LYS A 25 -5.79 -19.52 9.37
N SER A 26 -5.23 -19.09 8.24
CA SER A 26 -5.32 -17.68 7.84
C SER A 26 -6.77 -17.45 7.44
N SER A 27 -7.58 -16.89 8.33
CA SER A 27 -8.97 -16.55 8.01
C SER A 27 -9.00 -15.29 7.15
N SER A 28 -8.80 -15.44 5.84
CA SER A 28 -9.51 -14.63 4.86
C SER A 28 -10.72 -15.44 4.41
N THR A 29 -11.78 -15.44 5.24
CA THR A 29 -13.08 -16.02 4.86
C THR A 29 -13.70 -15.18 3.76
N SER A 30 -13.26 -15.45 2.55
CA SER A 30 -13.87 -14.96 1.34
C SER A 30 -15.09 -15.85 1.09
N THR A 31 -16.28 -15.29 1.30
CA THR A 31 -17.54 -15.99 1.03
C THR A 31 -17.73 -16.01 -0.48
N THR A 32 -17.60 -17.17 -1.11
CA THR A 32 -17.93 -17.37 -2.53
C THR A 32 -19.43 -17.22 -2.72
N LEU A 33 -19.84 -16.18 -3.46
CA LEU A 33 -21.23 -15.98 -3.86
C LEU A 33 -21.43 -16.52 -5.29
N PRO A 34 -22.62 -17.06 -5.62
CA PRO A 34 -22.88 -17.61 -6.95
C PRO A 34 -22.85 -16.53 -8.04
N ALA A 35 -22.55 -16.94 -9.28
CA ALA A 35 -22.49 -16.11 -10.50
C ALA A 35 -23.69 -15.17 -10.70
N THR A 36 -24.88 -15.61 -10.29
CA THR A 36 -26.15 -14.87 -10.43
C THR A 36 -26.55 -14.11 -9.16
N PHE A 37 -25.63 -13.90 -8.22
CA PHE A 37 -25.95 -13.27 -6.95
C PHE A 37 -26.48 -11.85 -7.17
N ARG A 38 -27.69 -11.62 -6.63
CA ARG A 38 -28.28 -10.30 -6.52
C ARG A 38 -28.38 -9.95 -5.04
N PRO A 39 -27.81 -8.82 -4.60
CA PRO A 39 -27.97 -8.35 -3.24
C PRO A 39 -29.45 -8.35 -2.81
N PRO A 40 -29.79 -8.92 -1.65
CA PRO A 40 -31.14 -8.86 -1.10
C PRO A 40 -31.62 -7.42 -1.04
N GLN A 41 -32.83 -7.11 -1.54
CA GLN A 41 -33.37 -5.75 -1.55
C GLN A 41 -33.96 -5.37 -0.18
N VAL A 42 -33.13 -5.43 0.85
CA VAL A 42 -33.51 -5.23 2.26
C VAL A 42 -33.24 -3.80 2.75
N PHE A 43 -32.42 -3.04 2.03
CA PHE A 43 -32.12 -1.64 2.32
C PHE A 43 -32.66 -0.69 1.25
N LYS A 44 -33.00 0.53 1.67
CA LYS A 44 -33.22 1.69 0.81
C LYS A 44 -32.23 2.79 1.17
N ASN A 45 -31.68 3.47 0.17
CA ASN A 45 -30.85 4.67 0.42
C ASN A 45 -31.77 5.90 0.47
N ALA A 46 -31.93 6.47 1.67
CA ALA A 46 -32.79 7.64 1.88
C ALA A 46 -32.16 8.92 1.32
N ASN A 47 -30.86 9.11 1.56
CA ASN A 47 -30.09 10.24 1.05
C ASN A 47 -28.65 9.81 0.76
N LEU A 48 -28.14 10.18 -0.41
CA LEU A 48 -26.80 9.82 -0.85
C LEU A 48 -26.06 11.04 -1.40
N VAL A 49 -24.90 11.34 -0.83
CA VAL A 49 -23.98 12.34 -1.36
C VAL A 49 -22.70 11.66 -1.81
N HIS A 50 -22.49 11.64 -3.12
CA HIS A 50 -21.31 11.08 -3.76
C HIS A 50 -20.32 12.19 -4.07
N VAL A 51 -19.10 12.09 -3.56
CA VAL A 51 -18.05 13.09 -3.78
C VAL A 51 -16.89 12.43 -4.51
N VAL A 52 -16.67 12.85 -5.75
CA VAL A 52 -15.56 12.41 -6.60
C VAL A 52 -14.48 13.49 -6.57
N SER A 53 -13.36 13.25 -5.90
CA SER A 53 -12.21 14.17 -5.93
C SER A 53 -11.21 13.72 -6.99
N VAL A 54 -10.95 14.61 -7.96
CA VAL A 54 -9.91 14.47 -9.00
C VAL A 54 -8.75 15.47 -8.79
N GLU A 55 -8.56 15.93 -7.54
CA GLU A 55 -7.55 16.94 -7.18
C GLU A 55 -6.11 16.41 -7.22
N LYS A 56 -5.95 15.09 -7.13
CA LYS A 56 -4.68 14.35 -7.20
C LYS A 56 -4.64 13.45 -8.45
N ASN A 57 -3.50 12.84 -8.69
CA ASN A 57 -3.21 11.95 -9.82
C ASN A 57 -3.89 10.56 -9.74
N TYR A 58 -4.70 10.33 -8.70
CA TYR A 58 -5.66 9.25 -8.56
C TYR A 58 -7.02 9.83 -8.13
N VAL A 59 -8.10 9.05 -8.26
CA VAL A 59 -9.44 9.48 -7.86
C VAL A 59 -9.72 9.02 -6.42
N LYS A 60 -10.26 9.93 -5.60
CA LYS A 60 -10.79 9.59 -4.27
C LYS A 60 -12.31 9.75 -4.30
N GLU A 61 -13.04 8.66 -4.13
CA GLU A 61 -14.49 8.69 -4.03
C GLU A 61 -14.93 8.56 -2.58
N ASN A 62 -15.85 9.41 -2.15
CA ASN A 62 -16.48 9.34 -0.84
C ASN A 62 -18.01 9.29 -1.03
N ILE A 63 -18.62 8.18 -0.66
CA ILE A 63 -20.05 7.97 -0.68
C ILE A 63 -20.56 8.14 0.75
N ASN A 64 -21.37 9.17 0.98
CA ASN A 64 -22.06 9.37 2.25
C ASN A 64 -23.51 8.99 2.07
N VAL A 65 -23.90 7.85 2.62
CA VAL A 65 -25.23 7.26 2.40
C VAL A 65 -25.94 7.07 3.73
N VAL A 66 -27.21 7.48 3.77
CA VAL A 66 -28.14 7.13 4.85
C VAL A 66 -28.91 5.91 4.39
N ILE A 67 -28.57 4.75 4.96
CA ILE A 67 -29.26 3.49 4.71
C ILE A 67 -30.45 3.35 5.67
N GLU A 68 -31.54 2.79 5.17
CA GLU A 68 -32.75 2.48 5.94
C GLU A 68 -33.12 1.01 5.70
N ASN A 69 -33.34 0.25 6.77
CA ASN A 69 -33.81 -1.13 6.66
C ASN A 69 -35.32 -1.14 6.38
N ILE A 70 -35.71 -1.64 5.21
CA ILE A 70 -37.12 -1.74 4.79
C ILE A 70 -37.72 -3.12 5.04
N ASP A 71 -36.91 -4.10 5.43
CA ASP A 71 -37.37 -5.45 5.75
C ASP A 71 -37.81 -5.54 7.23
N LYS A 72 -38.61 -6.56 7.56
CA LYS A 72 -39.05 -6.84 8.93
C LYS A 72 -37.93 -7.43 9.79
N ALA A 73 -37.00 -8.15 9.17
CA ALA A 73 -35.85 -8.74 9.84
C ALA A 73 -34.73 -7.71 10.01
N ALA A 74 -33.88 -7.90 11.01
CA ALA A 74 -32.66 -7.10 11.18
C ALA A 74 -31.56 -7.63 10.26
N HIS A 75 -30.84 -6.73 9.60
CA HIS A 75 -29.78 -7.06 8.62
C HIS A 75 -28.47 -6.34 8.95
N ASP A 76 -27.34 -7.01 8.76
CA ASP A 76 -25.99 -6.47 9.02
C ASP A 76 -25.10 -6.40 7.75
N GLU A 77 -25.57 -6.85 6.59
CA GLU A 77 -24.76 -6.89 5.36
C GLU A 77 -25.23 -5.87 4.31
N TYR A 78 -24.38 -4.91 3.96
CA TYR A 78 -24.62 -3.93 2.90
C TYR A 78 -23.66 -4.15 1.71
N PHE A 79 -24.12 -3.96 0.48
CA PHE A 79 -23.34 -4.27 -0.73
C PHE A 79 -23.10 -3.03 -1.58
N VAL A 80 -21.86 -2.87 -2.08
CA VAL A 80 -21.46 -1.78 -2.99
C VAL A 80 -21.02 -2.37 -4.33
N PRO A 81 -21.62 -1.97 -5.47
CA PRO A 81 -21.25 -2.50 -6.78
C PRO A 81 -20.02 -1.79 -7.36
N PHE A 82 -19.19 -2.58 -8.05
CA PHE A 82 -18.04 -2.16 -8.83
C PHE A 82 -18.02 -2.94 -10.15
N THR A 83 -17.51 -2.36 -11.23
CA THR A 83 -17.17 -3.16 -12.43
C THR A 83 -15.89 -3.95 -12.18
N ALA A 84 -15.66 -5.02 -12.96
CA ALA A 84 -14.40 -5.77 -12.90
C ALA A 84 -13.16 -4.87 -13.11
N ASP A 85 -13.28 -3.90 -14.03
CA ASP A 85 -12.26 -2.90 -14.31
C ASP A 85 -11.98 -1.99 -13.10
N GLN A 86 -13.02 -1.47 -12.45
CA GLN A 86 -12.88 -0.66 -11.24
C GLN A 86 -12.27 -1.46 -10.10
N LEU A 87 -12.71 -2.70 -9.88
CA LEU A 87 -12.21 -3.53 -8.80
C LEU A 87 -10.71 -3.82 -8.96
N SER A 88 -10.24 -4.07 -10.19
CA SER A 88 -8.81 -4.30 -10.46
C SER A 88 -7.90 -3.14 -10.02
N ARG A 89 -8.46 -1.93 -9.94
CA ARG A 89 -7.75 -0.69 -9.57
C ARG A 89 -8.23 -0.08 -8.26
N LEU A 90 -9.12 -0.77 -7.56
CA LEU A 90 -9.69 -0.34 -6.29
C LEU A 90 -8.64 -0.46 -5.19
N GLY A 91 -8.52 0.59 -4.39
CA GLY A 91 -7.55 0.68 -3.31
C GLY A 91 -8.14 1.31 -2.05
N GLY A 92 -7.63 0.88 -0.89
CA GLY A 92 -7.86 1.54 0.40
C GLY A 92 -9.33 1.77 0.76
N VAL A 93 -10.17 0.73 0.65
CA VAL A 93 -11.59 0.88 1.00
C VAL A 93 -11.75 0.98 2.50
N GLU A 94 -12.32 2.08 2.96
CA GLU A 94 -12.62 2.34 4.36
C GLU A 94 -14.10 2.68 4.50
N VAL A 95 -14.73 2.07 5.49
CA VAL A 95 -16.13 2.33 5.82
C VAL A 95 -16.20 2.70 7.28
N LYS A 96 -16.95 3.74 7.61
CA LYS A 96 -17.13 4.20 8.99
C LYS A 96 -18.53 4.72 9.20
N ASP A 97 -18.97 4.76 10.45
CA ASP A 97 -20.14 5.54 10.83
C ASP A 97 -19.79 7.03 10.80
N ARG A 98 -20.60 7.82 10.09
CA ARG A 98 -20.37 9.26 10.00
C ARG A 98 -20.86 10.02 11.24
N LYS A 99 -21.80 9.45 12.00
CA LYS A 99 -22.35 10.02 13.22
C LYS A 99 -21.56 9.58 14.46
N ASP A 100 -20.99 8.39 14.42
CA ASP A 100 -20.18 7.85 15.52
C ASP A 100 -18.73 7.57 15.10
N ALA A 101 -17.83 8.51 15.39
CA ALA A 101 -16.41 8.35 15.12
C ALA A 101 -15.72 7.30 16.02
N ALA A 102 -16.34 6.91 17.14
CA ALA A 102 -15.77 5.95 18.08
C ALA A 102 -16.03 4.48 17.67
N ALA A 103 -16.99 4.23 16.78
CA ALA A 103 -17.34 2.89 16.29
C ALA A 103 -16.21 2.20 15.49
N GLY A 104 -15.15 2.92 15.11
CA GLY A 104 -14.05 2.39 14.32
C GLY A 104 -14.44 2.08 12.86
N PRO A 105 -13.50 1.59 12.05
CA PRO A 105 -13.79 1.19 10.67
C PRO A 105 -14.59 -0.11 10.64
N PHE A 106 -15.57 -0.19 9.74
CA PHE A 106 -16.36 -1.39 9.52
C PHE A 106 -15.58 -2.38 8.66
N VAL A 107 -15.90 -3.67 8.81
CA VAL A 107 -15.26 -4.72 8.02
C VAL A 107 -15.83 -4.69 6.60
N ALA A 108 -14.96 -4.38 5.64
CA ALA A 108 -15.26 -4.48 4.21
C ALA A 108 -14.49 -5.66 3.63
N GLU A 109 -15.22 -6.60 3.03
CA GLU A 109 -14.68 -7.80 2.41
C GLU A 109 -15.13 -7.86 0.96
N ALA A 110 -14.23 -8.29 0.08
CA ALA A 110 -14.63 -8.73 -1.24
C ALA A 110 -15.55 -9.95 -1.07
N ALA A 111 -16.80 -9.87 -1.54
CA ALA A 111 -17.56 -11.08 -1.76
C ALA A 111 -16.87 -11.84 -2.91
N GLN A 112 -16.44 -13.08 -2.68
CA GLN A 112 -15.53 -13.74 -3.62
C GLN A 112 -16.23 -14.00 -4.96
N PHE A 113 -15.49 -13.69 -6.03
CA PHE A 113 -15.97 -13.37 -7.37
C PHE A 113 -16.06 -14.56 -8.33
N ASP A 114 -17.02 -14.46 -9.22
CA ASP A 114 -17.09 -15.16 -10.50
C ASP A 114 -16.43 -14.30 -11.61
N GLN A 115 -15.73 -14.95 -12.54
CA GLN A 115 -15.09 -14.31 -13.70
C GLN A 115 -16.10 -13.92 -14.79
N GLU A 116 -17.32 -14.47 -14.76
CA GLU A 116 -18.35 -14.25 -15.80
C GLU A 116 -19.29 -13.07 -15.53
N SER A 117 -19.29 -12.48 -14.31
CA SER A 117 -20.16 -11.32 -13.98
C SER A 117 -19.48 -9.98 -14.23
N ASP A 118 -20.15 -9.09 -14.99
CA ASP A 118 -19.72 -7.72 -15.27
C ASP A 118 -19.67 -6.83 -14.03
N ILE A 119 -20.53 -7.11 -13.04
CA ILE A 119 -20.67 -6.36 -11.79
C ILE A 119 -20.27 -7.23 -10.60
N GLN A 120 -19.49 -6.62 -9.73
CA GLN A 120 -18.80 -7.22 -8.60
C GLN A 120 -19.19 -6.46 -7.33
N TYR A 121 -19.50 -7.16 -6.24
CA TYR A 121 -19.95 -6.53 -5.00
C TYR A 121 -18.90 -6.60 -3.90
N LEU A 122 -18.67 -5.46 -3.24
CA LEU A 122 -17.99 -5.40 -1.96
C LEU A 122 -19.04 -5.51 -0.84
N ARG A 123 -18.84 -6.46 0.08
CA ARG A 123 -19.69 -6.65 1.26
C ARG A 123 -19.15 -5.81 2.42
N ILE A 124 -20.02 -5.00 2.99
CA ILE A 124 -19.78 -4.18 4.18
C ILE A 124 -20.59 -4.80 5.31
N ARG A 125 -19.92 -5.16 6.40
CA ARG A 125 -20.58 -5.71 7.60
C ARG A 125 -20.76 -4.63 8.66
N LEU A 126 -21.99 -4.38 9.05
CA LEU A 126 -22.35 -3.46 10.13
C LEU A 126 -21.95 -4.07 11.48
N PRO A 127 -21.41 -3.28 12.43
CA PRO A 127 -21.06 -3.79 13.76
C PRO A 127 -22.25 -4.35 14.54
N GLN A 128 -23.45 -3.82 14.31
CA GLN A 128 -24.71 -4.27 14.88
C GLN A 128 -25.77 -4.39 13.78
N PRO A 129 -26.60 -5.44 13.79
CA PRO A 129 -27.71 -5.57 12.84
C PRO A 129 -28.67 -4.38 12.93
N LEU A 130 -29.01 -3.80 11.79
CA LEU A 130 -29.90 -2.66 11.72
C LEU A 130 -31.36 -3.15 11.84
N ALA A 131 -32.08 -2.69 12.86
CA ALA A 131 -33.48 -3.04 13.08
C ALA A 131 -34.40 -2.52 11.96
N SER A 132 -35.58 -3.12 11.81
CA SER A 132 -36.59 -2.68 10.83
C SER A 132 -36.96 -1.21 11.00
N GLY A 133 -36.95 -0.43 9.92
CA GLY A 133 -37.21 1.01 9.90
C GLY A 133 -36.10 1.89 10.50
N ALA A 134 -35.02 1.30 11.05
CA ALA A 134 -33.90 2.07 11.58
C ALA A 134 -32.99 2.56 10.45
N GLN A 135 -32.28 3.66 10.72
CA GLN A 135 -31.36 4.30 9.78
C GLN A 135 -29.93 4.34 10.32
N GLN A 136 -28.96 4.16 9.43
CA GLN A 136 -27.54 4.33 9.73
C GLN A 136 -26.84 5.16 8.65
N THR A 137 -25.86 5.98 9.03
CA THR A 137 -25.13 6.85 8.09
C THR A 137 -23.74 6.31 7.84
N LEU A 138 -23.54 5.72 6.67
CA LEU A 138 -22.25 5.17 6.25
C LEU A 138 -21.44 6.23 5.49
N GLY A 139 -20.17 6.37 5.87
CA GLY A 139 -19.15 7.05 5.08
C GLY A 139 -18.22 6.02 4.46
N ILE A 140 -18.39 5.77 3.16
CA ILE A 140 -17.60 4.82 2.39
C ILE A 140 -16.58 5.63 1.58
N SER A 141 -15.30 5.39 1.78
CA SER A 141 -14.22 6.05 1.04
C SER A 141 -13.31 5.03 0.39
N TYR A 142 -12.95 5.25 -0.86
CA TYR A 142 -12.02 4.40 -1.59
C TYR A 142 -11.26 5.21 -2.65
N TYR A 143 -10.20 4.60 -3.17
CA TYR A 143 -9.35 5.17 -4.19
C TYR A 143 -9.44 4.35 -5.47
N LEU A 144 -9.47 5.01 -6.61
CA LEU A 144 -9.33 4.39 -7.92
C LEU A 144 -8.02 4.86 -8.54
N LEU A 145 -7.11 3.90 -8.72
CA LEU A 145 -5.84 4.13 -9.38
C LEU A 145 -6.01 4.07 -10.90
N LYS A 146 -5.02 4.58 -11.63
CA LYS A 146 -4.99 4.57 -13.11
C LYS A 146 -6.29 5.11 -13.74
N ALA A 147 -6.96 6.04 -13.07
CA ALA A 147 -8.30 6.48 -13.42
C ALA A 147 -8.35 7.42 -14.64
N TYR A 148 -7.23 8.07 -14.95
CA TYR A 148 -7.19 9.16 -15.93
C TYR A 148 -6.62 8.74 -17.28
N VAL A 149 -7.13 9.40 -18.31
CA VAL A 149 -6.58 9.33 -19.68
C VAL A 149 -6.18 10.73 -20.12
N PRO A 150 -4.94 10.96 -20.57
CA PRO A 150 -4.55 12.25 -21.12
C PRO A 150 -5.31 12.58 -22.41
N LEU A 151 -5.87 13.78 -22.50
CA LEU A 151 -6.63 14.23 -23.67
C LEU A 151 -6.28 15.70 -24.01
N PRO A 152 -5.44 15.95 -25.04
CA PRO A 152 -4.89 14.99 -25.99
C PRO A 152 -3.82 14.07 -25.38
N ALA A 153 -3.61 12.91 -26.02
CA ALA A 153 -2.65 11.90 -25.55
C ALA A 153 -1.19 12.36 -25.65
N ALA A 154 -0.89 13.32 -26.54
CA ALA A 154 0.43 13.91 -26.69
C ALA A 154 0.36 15.43 -26.80
N ILE A 155 1.26 16.12 -26.10
CA ILE A 155 1.37 17.59 -26.03
C ILE A 155 2.82 18.04 -26.12
N LYS A 156 3.08 19.29 -26.48
CA LYS A 156 4.45 19.84 -26.43
C LYS A 156 4.90 20.04 -24.98
N GLN A 157 6.20 20.13 -24.74
CA GLN A 157 6.77 20.29 -23.39
C GLN A 157 6.34 21.59 -22.68
N GLU A 158 5.94 22.61 -23.45
CA GLU A 158 5.46 23.92 -22.98
C GLU A 158 3.92 24.04 -22.91
N GLU A 159 3.18 23.03 -23.37
CA GLU A 159 1.72 23.05 -23.40
C GLU A 159 1.11 22.61 -22.05
N GLN A 160 -0.14 22.99 -21.83
CA GLN A 160 -0.90 22.57 -20.66
C GLN A 160 -1.44 21.15 -20.84
N GLN A 161 -1.36 20.36 -19.78
CA GLN A 161 -1.88 19.01 -19.70
C GLN A 161 -3.34 19.03 -19.24
N PHE A 162 -4.18 18.32 -19.97
CA PHE A 162 -5.56 18.03 -19.60
C PHE A 162 -5.75 16.52 -19.47
N LEU A 163 -6.48 16.12 -18.44
CA LEU A 163 -6.84 14.72 -18.18
C LEU A 163 -8.35 14.57 -18.29
N SER A 164 -8.79 13.40 -18.74
CA SER A 164 -10.20 13.01 -18.73
C SER A 164 -10.46 11.92 -17.70
N TYR A 165 -11.63 12.00 -17.07
CA TYR A 165 -12.16 10.97 -16.17
C TYR A 165 -13.61 10.69 -16.53
N SER A 166 -13.96 9.41 -16.67
CA SER A 166 -15.32 8.96 -16.97
C SER A 166 -15.90 8.21 -15.78
N PHE A 167 -17.12 8.57 -15.39
CA PHE A 167 -17.82 8.01 -14.24
C PHE A 167 -19.34 8.10 -14.46
N SER A 168 -20.14 7.67 -13.50
CA SER A 168 -21.60 7.80 -13.55
C SER A 168 -22.05 9.00 -12.70
N ALA A 169 -22.92 9.86 -13.23
CA ALA A 169 -23.56 10.92 -12.45
C ALA A 169 -24.42 10.36 -11.31
N TYR A 170 -25.01 9.18 -11.50
CA TYR A 170 -25.68 8.43 -10.44
C TYR A 170 -24.64 7.60 -9.70
N CYS A 171 -24.68 7.64 -8.37
CA CYS A 171 -23.79 6.83 -7.56
C CYS A 171 -24.09 5.35 -7.78
N PRO A 172 -23.07 4.52 -8.09
CA PRO A 172 -23.25 3.08 -8.20
C PRO A 172 -23.80 2.50 -6.90
N SER A 173 -25.00 1.92 -6.95
CA SER A 173 -25.66 1.34 -5.78
C SER A 173 -26.40 0.04 -6.11
N ALA A 174 -26.36 -0.90 -5.17
CA ALA A 174 -27.12 -2.15 -5.22
C ALA A 174 -28.59 -1.98 -4.78
N TYR A 175 -28.98 -0.78 -4.34
CA TYR A 175 -30.27 -0.49 -3.73
C TYR A 175 -30.92 0.75 -4.35
N THR A 176 -32.25 0.82 -4.27
CA THR A 176 -33.01 2.00 -4.68
C THR A 176 -32.59 3.22 -3.85
N THR A 177 -32.32 4.33 -4.54
CA THR A 177 -31.83 5.56 -3.93
C THR A 177 -32.83 6.69 -4.12
N THR A 178 -33.40 7.19 -3.02
CA THR A 178 -34.52 8.16 -3.02
C THR A 178 -34.07 9.54 -3.47
N LYS A 179 -32.94 10.02 -2.94
CA LYS A 179 -32.35 11.31 -3.28
C LYS A 179 -30.85 11.15 -3.37
N GLN A 180 -30.26 11.69 -4.43
CA GLN A 180 -28.81 11.70 -4.57
C GLN A 180 -28.27 12.94 -5.26
N LYS A 181 -27.02 13.27 -4.96
CA LYS A 181 -26.23 14.26 -5.70
C LYS A 181 -24.78 13.81 -5.80
N THR A 182 -24.12 14.25 -6.87
CA THR A 182 -22.73 13.93 -7.15
C THR A 182 -21.91 15.20 -7.28
N GLU A 183 -20.91 15.36 -6.43
CA GLU A 183 -20.01 16.51 -6.39
C GLU A 183 -18.63 16.11 -6.92
N VAL A 184 -18.19 16.73 -8.01
CA VAL A 184 -16.85 16.53 -8.57
C VAL A 184 -15.95 17.68 -8.17
N LYS A 185 -14.81 17.39 -7.54
CA LYS A 185 -13.82 18.40 -7.09
C LYS A 185 -12.57 18.37 -7.96
N PHE A 186 -12.16 19.52 -8.46
CA PHE A 186 -11.04 19.69 -9.38
C PHE A 186 -9.88 20.45 -8.74
N PRO A 187 -8.63 20.23 -9.20
CA PRO A 187 -7.46 20.96 -8.71
C PRO A 187 -7.45 22.44 -9.13
N SER A 188 -8.17 22.80 -10.19
CA SER A 188 -8.31 24.16 -10.70
C SER A 188 -9.75 24.44 -11.16
N THR A 189 -10.04 25.68 -11.55
CA THR A 189 -11.34 26.11 -12.09
C THR A 189 -11.46 25.93 -13.61
N ASN A 190 -10.40 25.41 -14.24
CA ASN A 190 -10.29 25.22 -15.68
C ASN A 190 -10.60 23.76 -16.05
N PHE A 191 -11.83 23.55 -16.48
CA PHE A 191 -12.34 22.28 -16.97
C PHE A 191 -13.07 22.55 -18.29
N PRO A 192 -12.37 22.44 -19.44
CA PRO A 192 -12.89 22.89 -20.73
C PRO A 192 -14.13 22.11 -21.17
N ASP A 193 -14.17 20.81 -20.94
CA ASP A 193 -15.24 19.93 -21.41
C ASP A 193 -15.82 19.12 -20.25
N TYR A 194 -17.15 19.06 -20.15
CA TYR A 194 -17.86 18.20 -19.21
C TYR A 194 -19.24 17.85 -19.78
N THR A 195 -19.72 16.64 -19.49
CA THR A 195 -21.05 16.21 -19.92
C THR A 195 -22.13 17.03 -19.24
N LYS A 196 -23.05 17.57 -20.04
CA LYS A 196 -24.21 18.29 -19.54
C LYS A 196 -25.45 17.41 -19.60
N LEU A 197 -26.27 17.48 -18.57
CA LEU A 197 -27.50 16.70 -18.42
C LEU A 197 -28.70 17.63 -18.30
N PRO A 198 -29.88 17.22 -18.78
CA PRO A 198 -31.09 17.99 -18.56
C PRO A 198 -31.33 18.16 -17.06
N GLY A 199 -31.65 19.39 -16.65
CA GLY A 199 -31.95 19.70 -15.25
C GLY A 199 -33.34 19.24 -14.83
N SER A 200 -33.63 19.36 -13.53
CA SER A 200 -34.94 19.10 -12.94
C SER A 200 -35.39 20.29 -12.09
N GLY A 201 -36.66 20.69 -12.23
CA GLY A 201 -37.24 21.81 -11.48
C GLY A 201 -36.69 23.18 -11.91
N ALA A 202 -36.15 23.94 -10.96
CA ALA A 202 -35.67 25.32 -11.17
C ALA A 202 -34.29 25.42 -11.87
N VAL A 203 -33.57 24.31 -12.00
CA VAL A 203 -32.27 24.26 -12.67
C VAL A 203 -32.48 23.71 -14.08
N GLN A 204 -32.11 24.48 -15.10
CA GLN A 204 -32.32 24.10 -16.51
C GLN A 204 -31.33 23.02 -16.98
N GLU A 205 -30.10 23.04 -16.45
CA GLU A 205 -29.02 22.16 -16.90
C GLU A 205 -28.10 21.80 -15.72
N PHE A 206 -27.71 20.52 -15.64
CA PHE A 206 -26.64 20.05 -14.75
C PHE A 206 -25.36 19.80 -15.57
N PRO A 207 -24.16 19.97 -15.00
CA PRO A 207 -23.88 20.31 -13.60
C PRO A 207 -23.96 21.81 -13.30
N THR A 208 -24.23 22.15 -12.03
CA THR A 208 -24.04 23.53 -11.54
C THR A 208 -22.56 23.75 -11.17
N LYS A 209 -21.98 24.86 -11.64
CA LYS A 209 -20.59 25.22 -11.37
C LYS A 209 -20.49 26.00 -10.06
N GLN A 210 -19.63 25.55 -9.15
CA GLN A 210 -19.33 26.22 -7.89
C GLN A 210 -17.81 26.26 -7.67
N GLY A 211 -17.15 27.33 -8.11
CA GLY A 211 -15.69 27.45 -8.02
C GLY A 211 -14.97 26.33 -8.79
N SER A 212 -14.16 25.54 -8.09
CA SER A 212 -13.47 24.34 -8.61
C SER A 212 -14.30 23.05 -8.46
N LYS A 213 -15.63 23.16 -8.38
CA LYS A 213 -16.54 22.02 -8.25
C LYS A 213 -17.63 22.03 -9.31
N LEU A 214 -18.02 20.83 -9.74
CA LEU A 214 -19.22 20.58 -10.54
C LEU A 214 -20.19 19.74 -9.73
N ILE A 215 -21.46 20.13 -9.68
CA ILE A 215 -22.50 19.44 -8.92
C ILE A 215 -23.57 18.93 -9.87
N TYR A 216 -23.71 17.61 -9.94
CA TYR A 216 -24.76 16.90 -10.65
C TYR A 216 -25.90 16.55 -9.68
N GLY A 217 -27.12 16.89 -10.06
CA GLY A 217 -28.29 16.73 -9.21
C GLY A 217 -28.56 17.96 -8.32
N PRO A 218 -29.58 17.90 -7.46
CA PRO A 218 -30.20 16.69 -6.91
C PRO A 218 -31.00 15.89 -7.94
N PHE A 219 -30.89 14.57 -7.87
CA PHE A 219 -31.69 13.63 -8.62
C PHE A 219 -32.76 13.02 -7.71
N ASP A 220 -33.96 12.83 -8.26
CA ASP A 220 -35.06 12.08 -7.63
C ASP A 220 -34.76 10.58 -7.57
N GLU A 221 -35.74 9.79 -7.17
CA GLU A 221 -35.59 8.36 -6.93
C GLU A 221 -35.03 7.63 -8.17
N LYS A 222 -33.95 6.88 -7.96
CA LYS A 222 -33.32 6.02 -8.98
C LYS A 222 -33.33 4.56 -8.53
N PRO A 223 -33.60 3.62 -9.46
CA PRO A 223 -33.57 2.20 -9.15
C PRO A 223 -32.13 1.74 -8.86
N ALA A 224 -32.00 0.57 -8.21
CA ALA A 224 -30.72 -0.12 -8.07
C ALA A 224 -30.04 -0.33 -9.42
N GLY A 225 -28.73 -0.11 -9.49
CA GLY A 225 -27.94 -0.28 -10.71
C GLY A 225 -28.16 0.78 -11.80
N ALA A 226 -28.82 1.90 -11.51
CA ALA A 226 -28.98 2.98 -12.48
C ALA A 226 -27.62 3.63 -12.82
N ILE A 227 -27.35 3.81 -14.12
CA ILE A 227 -26.11 4.39 -14.65
C ILE A 227 -26.45 5.59 -15.52
N GLN A 228 -25.72 6.69 -15.33
CA GLN A 228 -25.79 7.86 -16.21
C GLN A 228 -24.35 8.29 -16.56
N PRO A 229 -23.80 7.86 -17.69
CA PRO A 229 -22.42 8.13 -18.05
C PRO A 229 -22.13 9.62 -18.16
N VAL A 230 -21.02 10.04 -17.56
CA VAL A 230 -20.50 11.41 -17.57
C VAL A 230 -18.99 11.34 -17.78
N SER A 231 -18.49 12.27 -18.59
CA SER A 231 -17.07 12.50 -18.79
C SER A 231 -16.73 13.94 -18.44
N VAL A 232 -15.60 14.12 -17.77
CA VAL A 232 -15.06 15.44 -17.44
C VAL A 232 -13.62 15.53 -17.92
N ARG A 233 -13.27 16.66 -18.51
CA ARG A 233 -11.90 17.01 -18.92
C ARG A 233 -11.45 18.23 -18.15
N PHE A 234 -10.32 18.13 -17.49
CA PHE A 234 -9.83 19.15 -16.58
C PHE A 234 -8.33 19.38 -16.71
N GLU A 235 -7.89 20.61 -16.41
CA GLU A 235 -6.48 20.97 -16.38
C GLU A 235 -5.79 20.26 -15.22
N PHE A 236 -4.70 19.54 -15.51
CA PHE A 236 -3.86 18.90 -14.51
C PHE A 236 -2.38 19.12 -14.87
N ASN A 237 -1.89 20.34 -14.61
CA ASN A 237 -0.50 20.74 -14.86
C ASN A 237 0.46 20.31 -13.75
N LYS A 238 0.31 19.09 -13.25
CA LYS A 238 1.21 18.45 -12.30
C LYS A 238 1.61 17.05 -12.79
N PRO A 239 2.70 16.48 -12.26
CA PRO A 239 3.11 15.13 -12.62
C PRO A 239 2.06 14.06 -12.30
N VAL A 240 1.92 13.07 -13.18
CA VAL A 240 1.03 11.92 -12.96
C VAL A 240 1.89 10.71 -12.59
N ASN A 241 2.32 10.69 -11.33
CA ASN A 241 3.30 9.74 -10.80
C ASN A 241 2.67 8.38 -10.48
N HIS A 242 3.13 7.33 -11.14
CA HIS A 242 2.65 5.97 -10.94
C HIS A 242 3.81 5.05 -10.56
N VAL A 243 3.79 4.50 -9.35
CA VAL A 243 4.76 3.50 -8.91
C VAL A 243 4.16 2.13 -9.17
N SER A 244 4.64 1.45 -10.21
CA SER A 244 4.16 0.12 -10.57
C SER A 244 4.50 -0.94 -9.52
N ARG A 245 5.70 -0.84 -8.93
CA ARG A 245 6.18 -1.69 -7.85
C ARG A 245 7.04 -0.88 -6.89
N LEU A 246 6.71 -0.96 -5.61
CA LEU A 246 7.51 -0.50 -4.50
C LEU A 246 7.92 -1.73 -3.70
N GLU A 247 9.22 -1.96 -3.58
CA GLU A 247 9.74 -2.92 -2.62
C GLU A 247 10.37 -2.14 -1.47
N ARG A 248 9.93 -2.40 -0.25
CA ARG A 248 10.39 -1.73 0.95
C ARG A 248 10.96 -2.76 1.91
N ASP A 249 12.26 -2.70 2.12
CA ASP A 249 12.97 -3.52 3.09
C ASP A 249 13.20 -2.73 4.37
N ILE A 250 12.87 -3.36 5.49
CA ILE A 250 13.04 -2.81 6.83
C ILE A 250 13.87 -3.82 7.62
N GLU A 251 15.18 -3.60 7.70
CA GLU A 251 16.10 -4.48 8.39
C GLU A 251 16.34 -4.01 9.82
N VAL A 252 16.05 -4.87 10.80
CA VAL A 252 16.27 -4.58 12.23
C VAL A 252 17.55 -5.24 12.70
N SER A 253 18.48 -4.44 13.24
CA SER A 253 19.75 -4.92 13.80
C SER A 253 19.85 -4.65 15.30
N HIS A 254 19.82 -5.72 16.11
CA HIS A 254 20.03 -5.60 17.57
C HIS A 254 21.49 -5.37 17.95
N TRP A 255 22.43 -5.82 17.11
CA TRP A 255 23.86 -5.61 17.32
C TRP A 255 24.30 -4.21 16.91
N GLY A 256 23.78 -3.72 15.77
CA GLY A 256 24.05 -2.36 15.27
C GLY A 256 23.23 -1.28 15.96
N GLY A 257 22.16 -1.66 16.67
CA GLY A 257 21.27 -0.70 17.35
C GLY A 257 20.50 0.20 16.38
N ASN A 258 20.34 -0.21 15.12
CA ASN A 258 19.69 0.56 14.07
C ASN A 258 18.59 -0.24 13.35
N VAL A 259 17.71 0.50 12.69
CA VAL A 259 16.78 0.00 11.68
C VAL A 259 17.18 0.63 10.36
N ALA A 260 17.49 -0.20 9.37
CA ALA A 260 17.82 0.23 8.02
C ALA A 260 16.58 0.11 7.13
N PHE A 261 16.32 1.15 6.35
CA PHE A 261 15.25 1.20 5.37
C PHE A 261 15.85 1.27 3.98
N GLU A 262 15.37 0.44 3.06
CA GLU A 262 15.66 0.53 1.64
C GLU A 262 14.35 0.44 0.85
N GLU A 263 14.12 1.40 -0.03
CA GLU A 263 12.93 1.49 -0.86
C GLU A 263 13.32 1.54 -2.35
N ARG A 264 12.86 0.56 -3.11
CA ARG A 264 13.10 0.42 -4.55
C ARG A 264 11.84 0.78 -5.31
N TYR A 265 11.91 1.85 -6.09
CA TYR A 265 10.78 2.44 -6.81
C TYR A 265 10.87 2.13 -8.30
N ALA A 266 9.83 1.47 -8.85
CA ALA A 266 9.60 1.40 -10.29
C ALA A 266 8.61 2.49 -10.72
N LEU A 267 9.11 3.72 -10.90
CA LEU A 267 8.31 4.91 -11.20
C LEU A 267 8.06 5.09 -12.71
N TYR A 268 6.82 5.47 -13.03
CA TYR A 268 6.30 5.74 -14.36
C TYR A 268 5.55 7.06 -14.35
N HIS A 269 5.66 7.85 -15.41
CA HIS A 269 4.85 9.05 -15.57
C HIS A 269 3.72 8.80 -16.58
N ARG A 270 2.46 8.87 -16.13
CA ARG A 270 1.29 8.50 -16.95
C ARG A 270 0.52 9.69 -17.54
N GLY A 271 1.11 10.88 -17.45
CA GLY A 271 0.61 12.07 -18.11
C GLY A 271 0.73 11.99 -19.64
N ALA A 272 0.37 13.07 -20.31
CA ALA A 272 0.45 13.16 -21.78
C ALA A 272 1.90 12.98 -22.26
N ASN A 273 2.07 12.20 -23.33
CA ASN A 273 3.37 12.03 -23.97
C ASN A 273 3.83 13.33 -24.63
N LEU A 274 5.12 13.43 -24.93
CA LEU A 274 5.62 14.54 -25.73
C LEU A 274 5.25 14.33 -27.21
N SER A 275 4.60 15.33 -27.82
CA SER A 275 4.26 15.31 -29.26
C SER A 275 5.46 15.53 -30.17
N SER A 276 6.51 16.16 -29.65
CA SER A 276 7.80 16.34 -30.31
C SER A 276 8.94 15.83 -29.42
N LEU A 277 10.12 15.62 -30.00
CA LEU A 277 11.30 15.29 -29.20
C LEU A 277 11.57 16.34 -28.12
N PHE A 278 12.11 15.87 -26.99
CA PHE A 278 12.51 16.74 -25.88
C PHE A 278 13.55 17.75 -26.35
N ASN A 279 13.31 19.03 -26.06
CA ASN A 279 14.22 20.12 -26.40
C ASN A 279 14.84 20.70 -25.12
N ARG A 280 16.13 20.37 -24.90
CA ARG A 280 16.90 20.81 -23.74
C ARG A 280 17.05 22.33 -23.65
N VAL A 281 17.22 23.02 -24.79
CA VAL A 281 17.37 24.49 -24.83
C VAL A 281 16.09 25.15 -24.33
N LYS A 282 14.95 24.75 -24.89
CA LYS A 282 13.64 25.23 -24.44
C LYS A 282 13.37 24.87 -22.97
N TRP A 283 13.80 23.68 -22.52
CA TRP A 283 13.68 23.30 -21.11
C TRP A 283 14.49 24.26 -20.21
N GLN A 284 15.75 24.54 -20.56
CA GLN A 284 16.59 25.47 -19.81
C GLN A 284 16.02 26.90 -19.82
N GLN A 285 15.53 27.38 -20.96
CA GLN A 285 14.82 28.67 -21.05
C GLN A 285 13.59 28.71 -20.14
N SER A 286 12.79 27.64 -20.11
CA SER A 286 11.62 27.56 -19.23
C SER A 286 12.00 27.58 -17.75
N GLN A 287 13.13 26.99 -17.35
CA GLN A 287 13.55 26.99 -15.95
C GLN A 287 13.84 28.41 -15.41
N TYR A 288 14.20 29.37 -16.28
CA TYR A 288 14.42 30.76 -15.88
C TYR A 288 13.12 31.42 -15.35
N TYR A 289 11.99 31.13 -15.98
CA TYR A 289 10.68 31.65 -15.58
C TYR A 289 9.90 30.70 -14.66
N SER A 290 10.40 29.47 -14.48
CA SER A 290 9.83 28.41 -13.66
C SER A 290 8.29 28.26 -13.77
N PRO A 291 7.73 28.12 -14.99
CA PRO A 291 6.30 27.90 -15.16
C PRO A 291 5.87 26.56 -14.56
N THR A 292 4.56 26.43 -14.33
CA THR A 292 3.95 25.13 -14.02
C THR A 292 4.25 24.16 -15.17
N SER A 293 4.60 22.93 -14.80
CA SER A 293 4.97 21.89 -15.75
C SER A 293 4.45 20.56 -15.26
N PHE A 294 3.94 19.76 -16.18
CA PHE A 294 3.52 18.40 -15.92
C PHE A 294 4.70 17.42 -15.81
N ALA A 295 5.95 17.86 -15.98
CA ALA A 295 7.12 17.01 -15.79
C ALA A 295 7.51 16.87 -14.31
N LEU A 296 7.88 15.66 -13.89
CA LEU A 296 8.45 15.45 -12.55
C LEU A 296 9.89 15.96 -12.52
N LYS A 297 10.14 16.97 -11.69
CA LYS A 297 11.47 17.59 -11.51
C LYS A 297 12.16 17.19 -10.20
N GLU A 298 11.37 16.98 -9.16
CA GLU A 298 11.85 16.80 -7.80
C GLU A 298 10.84 15.97 -7.01
N MET A 299 11.34 15.13 -6.09
CA MET A 299 10.55 14.39 -5.13
C MET A 299 11.03 14.66 -3.71
N LYS A 300 10.07 14.83 -2.80
CA LYS A 300 10.33 15.17 -1.39
C LYS A 300 9.87 14.02 -0.50
N PHE A 301 10.79 13.44 0.25
CA PHE A 301 10.57 12.32 1.15
C PHE A 301 10.70 12.82 2.59
N PRO A 302 9.59 13.12 3.27
CA PRO A 302 9.63 13.41 4.69
C PRO A 302 9.86 12.10 5.45
N LEU A 303 11.07 11.93 5.95
CA LEU A 303 11.48 10.78 6.74
C LEU A 303 11.22 11.04 8.23
N ARG A 304 11.19 9.98 9.04
CA ARG A 304 11.14 10.13 10.51
C ARG A 304 12.36 10.90 11.03
N VAL A 305 12.14 11.74 12.04
CA VAL A 305 13.19 12.48 12.74
C VAL A 305 14.21 11.50 13.35
N GLY A 306 15.50 11.80 13.22
CA GLY A 306 16.57 10.87 13.59
C GLY A 306 16.91 9.85 12.50
N SER A 307 16.49 10.10 11.26
CA SER A 307 17.02 9.40 10.09
C SER A 307 18.41 9.93 9.74
N GLU A 308 19.31 9.03 9.35
CA GLU A 308 20.72 9.25 9.09
C GLU A 308 21.16 8.49 7.83
N ASP A 309 22.32 8.86 7.28
CA ASP A 309 22.97 8.21 6.13
C ASP A 309 22.07 7.88 4.94
N PRO A 310 21.30 8.86 4.40
CA PRO A 310 20.51 8.59 3.22
C PRO A 310 21.40 8.40 2.00
N TYR A 311 21.04 7.43 1.17
CA TYR A 311 21.63 7.22 -0.15
C TYR A 311 20.55 7.21 -1.23
N TYR A 312 20.95 7.55 -2.45
CA TYR A 312 20.07 7.64 -3.59
C TYR A 312 20.82 7.25 -4.86
N TYR A 313 20.40 6.17 -5.50
CA TYR A 313 21.00 5.65 -6.71
C TYR A 313 19.94 5.19 -7.70
N ASP A 314 20.32 5.09 -8.97
CA ASP A 314 19.55 4.40 -9.99
C ASP A 314 20.28 3.15 -10.48
N VAL A 315 19.72 2.49 -11.49
CA VAL A 315 20.23 1.23 -12.03
C VAL A 315 21.71 1.32 -12.46
N ILE A 316 22.21 2.52 -12.81
CA ILE A 316 23.59 2.73 -13.28
C ILE A 316 24.52 3.31 -12.21
N GLY A 317 24.01 3.59 -11.01
CA GLY A 317 24.81 4.01 -9.86
C GLY A 317 24.31 5.29 -9.19
N ASN A 318 25.20 5.90 -8.41
CA ASN A 318 24.84 7.02 -7.55
C ASN A 318 24.31 8.24 -8.33
N ILE A 319 23.34 8.94 -7.73
CA ILE A 319 22.85 10.22 -8.22
C ILE A 319 23.15 11.29 -7.17
N SER A 320 24.03 12.23 -7.51
CA SER A 320 24.45 13.30 -6.61
C SER A 320 23.44 14.42 -6.44
N THR A 321 22.39 14.47 -7.28
CA THR A 321 21.34 15.50 -7.22
C THR A 321 20.28 15.19 -6.16
N SER A 322 20.73 15.07 -4.92
CA SER A 322 19.88 14.93 -3.72
C SER A 322 20.33 15.90 -2.63
N ARG A 323 19.39 16.29 -1.76
CA ARG A 323 19.63 17.14 -0.61
C ARG A 323 18.90 16.57 0.59
N PHE A 324 19.65 16.19 1.61
CA PHE A 324 19.08 15.79 2.90
C PHE A 324 19.19 16.92 3.91
N ARG A 325 18.09 17.20 4.60
CA ARG A 325 18.02 18.15 5.71
C ARG A 325 17.48 17.41 6.92
N SER A 326 18.25 17.36 8.00
CA SER A 326 17.83 16.74 9.26
C SER A 326 18.02 17.71 10.41
N ASN A 327 16.97 17.87 11.22
CA ASN A 327 17.00 18.66 12.45
C ASN A 327 16.09 17.99 13.50
N LYS A 328 15.94 18.62 14.68
CA LYS A 328 15.15 18.06 15.78
C LYS A 328 13.64 17.94 15.50
N ARG A 329 13.14 18.53 14.41
CA ARG A 329 11.70 18.62 14.07
C ARG A 329 11.36 17.96 12.73
N GLU A 330 12.29 17.91 11.80
CA GLU A 330 12.10 17.35 10.45
C GLU A 330 13.34 16.59 9.98
N ALA A 331 13.10 15.53 9.23
CA ALA A 331 14.09 14.91 8.35
C ALA A 331 13.47 14.86 6.95
N LEU A 332 14.09 15.55 5.99
CA LEU A 332 13.56 15.71 4.65
C LEU A 332 14.64 15.39 3.62
N LEU A 333 14.40 14.36 2.82
CA LEU A 333 15.22 13.99 1.68
C LEU A 333 14.56 14.52 0.40
N GLU A 334 15.20 15.48 -0.25
CA GLU A 334 14.79 16.01 -1.56
C GLU A 334 15.66 15.34 -2.62
N ILE A 335 15.05 14.62 -3.57
CA ILE A 335 15.76 13.98 -4.67
C ILE A 335 15.34 14.57 -6.00
N LYS A 336 16.29 14.67 -6.93
CA LYS A 336 16.03 15.06 -8.31
C LYS A 336 16.46 13.91 -9.22
N PRO A 337 15.56 13.43 -10.10
CA PRO A 337 15.94 12.49 -11.15
C PRO A 337 17.04 13.05 -12.08
N ARG A 338 17.79 12.19 -12.77
CA ARG A 338 18.85 12.62 -13.71
C ARG A 338 18.32 13.49 -14.86
N TYR A 339 17.06 13.31 -15.22
CA TYR A 339 16.35 14.03 -16.27
C TYR A 339 14.91 14.31 -15.84
N PRO A 340 14.27 15.39 -16.33
CA PRO A 340 12.86 15.62 -16.04
C PRO A 340 12.02 14.48 -16.63
N ILE A 341 11.09 13.94 -15.85
CA ILE A 341 10.29 12.78 -16.28
C ILE A 341 8.97 13.29 -16.86
N PHE A 342 8.83 13.18 -18.18
CA PHE A 342 7.60 13.50 -18.92
C PHE A 342 6.71 12.25 -19.13
N GLY A 343 5.50 12.44 -19.65
CA GLY A 343 4.58 11.33 -19.98
C GLY A 343 5.23 10.24 -20.80
N GLY A 344 4.97 9.00 -20.38
CA GLY A 344 5.51 7.77 -20.97
C GLY A 344 6.89 7.38 -20.45
N TRP A 345 7.60 8.27 -19.76
CA TRP A 345 8.96 7.98 -19.28
C TRP A 345 8.93 7.18 -17.97
N LYS A 346 10.00 6.41 -17.76
CA LYS A 346 10.20 5.55 -16.59
C LYS A 346 11.47 5.97 -15.88
N PHE A 347 11.49 5.87 -14.57
CA PHE A 347 12.68 6.17 -13.78
C PHE A 347 12.75 5.23 -12.58
N PRO A 348 13.33 4.03 -12.73
CA PRO A 348 13.59 3.17 -11.60
C PRO A 348 14.73 3.74 -10.75
N PHE A 349 14.51 3.84 -9.44
CA PHE A 349 15.52 4.32 -8.50
C PHE A 349 15.37 3.67 -7.13
N THR A 350 16.42 3.75 -6.33
CA THR A 350 16.44 3.27 -4.95
C THR A 350 16.86 4.39 -4.03
N ILE A 351 16.16 4.50 -2.91
CA ILE A 351 16.60 5.29 -1.76
C ILE A 351 16.73 4.37 -0.55
N GLY A 352 17.58 4.74 0.39
CA GLY A 352 17.59 4.11 1.69
C GLY A 352 18.25 5.01 2.72
N TRP A 353 18.01 4.70 3.99
CA TRP A 353 18.47 5.47 5.13
C TRP A 353 18.51 4.60 6.38
N ASN A 354 19.27 5.03 7.37
CA ASN A 354 19.31 4.40 8.69
C ASN A 354 18.52 5.22 9.70
N SER A 355 18.10 4.59 10.79
CA SER A 355 17.67 5.30 11.99
C SER A 355 17.96 4.48 13.23
N ASP A 356 18.15 5.15 14.36
CA ASP A 356 18.35 4.50 15.66
C ASP A 356 17.14 3.61 16.01
N ALA A 357 17.41 2.36 16.39
CA ALA A 357 16.39 1.40 16.72
C ALA A 357 15.49 1.87 17.87
N LYS A 358 15.97 2.71 18.79
CA LYS A 358 15.15 3.23 19.91
C LYS A 358 13.92 4.02 19.45
N ASN A 359 13.94 4.55 18.21
CA ASN A 359 12.85 5.33 17.64
C ASN A 359 11.67 4.43 17.22
N PHE A 360 11.92 3.16 16.92
CA PHE A 360 10.93 2.22 16.36
C PHE A 360 10.74 0.96 17.19
N LEU A 361 11.75 0.55 17.97
CA LEU A 361 11.81 -0.71 18.68
C LEU A 361 11.66 -0.48 20.18
N ARG A 362 10.73 -1.21 20.80
CA ARG A 362 10.50 -1.23 22.25
C ARG A 362 10.53 -2.66 22.77
N ARG A 363 10.94 -2.82 24.03
CA ARG A 363 10.83 -4.10 24.73
C ARG A 363 9.47 -4.17 25.43
N ALA A 364 8.74 -5.26 25.25
CA ALA A 364 7.46 -5.44 25.94
C ALA A 364 7.67 -5.89 27.40
N ALA A 365 6.71 -5.55 28.27
CA ALA A 365 6.79 -5.83 29.71
C ALA A 365 6.87 -7.33 30.03
N GLY A 366 6.23 -8.18 29.22
CA GLY A 366 6.26 -9.64 29.35
C GLY A 366 7.45 -10.35 28.70
N GLY A 367 8.45 -9.60 28.21
CA GLY A 367 9.47 -10.13 27.31
C GLY A 367 9.11 -9.92 25.83
N GLY A 368 10.08 -10.16 24.94
CA GLY A 368 9.93 -9.90 23.51
C GLY A 368 10.11 -8.43 23.10
N PHE A 369 9.98 -8.19 21.81
CA PHE A 369 10.21 -6.90 21.17
C PHE A 369 9.02 -6.51 20.29
N VAL A 370 8.74 -5.21 20.25
CA VAL A 370 7.69 -4.61 19.42
C VAL A 370 8.33 -3.54 18.56
N LEU A 371 8.27 -3.73 17.25
CA LEU A 371 8.68 -2.79 16.22
C LEU A 371 7.44 -2.04 15.73
N ASN A 372 7.49 -0.71 15.71
CA ASN A 372 6.46 0.13 15.11
C ASN A 372 7.09 1.01 14.03
N VAL A 373 6.76 0.75 12.76
CA VAL A 373 7.29 1.44 11.58
C VAL A 373 6.14 1.88 10.65
N PRO A 374 6.30 2.95 9.85
CA PRO A 374 5.31 3.28 8.83
C PRO A 374 5.19 2.14 7.82
N PHE A 375 3.97 1.80 7.40
CA PHE A 375 3.79 0.82 6.32
C PHE A 375 4.33 1.40 5.00
N LEU A 376 4.07 2.69 4.73
CA LEU A 376 4.48 3.41 3.53
C LEU A 376 5.10 4.77 3.91
N GLU A 377 6.35 5.04 3.53
CA GLU A 377 6.98 6.35 3.79
C GLU A 377 6.79 7.27 2.59
N GLY A 378 7.23 6.87 1.39
CA GLY A 378 6.89 7.50 0.11
C GLY A 378 7.27 9.00 -0.05
N PRO A 379 7.21 9.54 -1.28
CA PRO A 379 7.28 10.99 -1.46
C PRO A 379 5.95 11.64 -1.01
N ARG A 380 6.04 12.85 -0.45
CA ARG A 380 4.89 13.72 -0.18
C ARG A 380 4.79 14.79 -1.25
N GLN A 381 3.87 14.59 -2.19
CA GLN A 381 3.67 15.48 -3.33
C GLN A 381 2.26 16.09 -3.34
N PRO A 382 2.10 17.37 -3.72
CA PRO A 382 0.78 17.99 -3.83
C PRO A 382 -0.09 17.39 -4.95
N GLU A 383 0.51 16.72 -5.94
CA GLU A 383 -0.18 15.95 -6.98
C GLU A 383 -0.62 14.56 -6.54
N GLY A 384 -0.09 14.02 -5.44
CA GLY A 384 -0.30 12.63 -5.06
C GLY A 384 0.67 11.65 -5.73
N VAL A 385 0.74 10.45 -5.18
CA VAL A 385 1.50 9.31 -5.71
C VAL A 385 0.64 8.07 -5.51
N GLU A 386 0.49 7.27 -6.57
CA GLU A 386 -0.19 5.98 -6.52
C GLU A 386 0.81 4.83 -6.64
N TYR A 387 0.51 3.72 -5.94
CA TYR A 387 1.32 2.51 -5.86
C TYR A 387 0.48 1.30 -6.24
N GLU A 388 0.81 0.65 -7.35
CA GLU A 388 0.07 -0.52 -7.81
C GLU A 388 0.40 -1.76 -6.98
N GLN A 389 1.69 -2.06 -6.80
CA GLN A 389 2.17 -3.18 -5.98
C GLN A 389 3.12 -2.66 -4.92
N VAL A 390 2.87 -3.02 -3.66
CA VAL A 390 3.73 -2.69 -2.52
C VAL A 390 4.10 -3.97 -1.80
N GLU A 391 5.39 -4.24 -1.70
CA GLU A 391 5.95 -5.38 -0.98
C GLU A 391 6.76 -4.85 0.19
N VAL A 392 6.25 -5.01 1.41
CA VAL A 392 6.95 -4.62 2.64
C VAL A 392 7.59 -5.85 3.27
N ARG A 393 8.92 -5.84 3.38
CA ARG A 393 9.70 -6.92 3.97
C ARG A 393 10.34 -6.45 5.26
N VAL A 394 9.82 -6.92 6.40
CA VAL A 394 10.40 -6.66 7.71
C VAL A 394 11.37 -7.79 8.05
N ILE A 395 12.66 -7.52 7.92
CA ILE A 395 13.75 -8.48 8.14
C ILE A 395 14.19 -8.37 9.60
N LEU A 396 13.80 -9.36 10.40
CA LEU A 396 14.09 -9.44 11.83
C LEU A 396 15.47 -10.10 12.08
N PRO A 397 16.04 -9.98 13.29
CA PRO A 397 17.28 -10.68 13.63
C PRO A 397 17.19 -12.20 13.46
N GLU A 398 18.33 -12.84 13.24
CA GLU A 398 18.44 -14.30 13.15
C GLU A 398 17.92 -14.97 14.43
N GLY A 399 17.05 -15.96 14.29
CA GLY A 399 16.40 -16.67 15.40
C GLY A 399 15.26 -15.89 16.08
N ALA A 400 14.68 -14.90 15.40
CA ALA A 400 13.41 -14.31 15.82
C ALA A 400 12.25 -15.30 15.65
N GLU A 401 11.46 -15.47 16.71
CA GLU A 401 10.35 -16.42 16.80
C GLU A 401 9.02 -15.70 17.11
N ASN A 402 7.89 -16.40 16.98
CA ASN A 402 6.55 -15.90 17.33
C ASN A 402 6.17 -14.56 16.68
N VAL A 403 6.55 -14.38 15.41
CA VAL A 403 6.27 -13.14 14.67
C VAL A 403 4.76 -12.96 14.49
N LYS A 404 4.25 -11.83 14.99
CA LYS A 404 2.87 -11.38 14.76
C LYS A 404 2.91 -9.95 14.25
N TYR A 405 1.93 -9.60 13.43
CA TYR A 405 1.83 -8.25 12.88
C TYR A 405 0.42 -7.70 13.00
N GLN A 406 0.34 -6.39 13.08
CA GLN A 406 -0.89 -5.60 13.01
C GLN A 406 -0.60 -4.38 12.15
N THR A 407 -1.55 -4.01 11.28
CA THR A 407 -1.43 -2.81 10.46
C THR A 407 -2.76 -2.09 10.40
N SER A 408 -2.67 -0.77 10.18
CA SER A 408 -3.83 0.11 10.02
C SER A 408 -4.19 0.38 8.55
N ILE A 409 -3.48 -0.24 7.60
CA ILE A 409 -3.87 -0.25 6.19
C ILE A 409 -5.15 -1.09 6.00
N PRO A 410 -6.09 -0.66 5.15
CA PRO A 410 -7.30 -1.44 4.85
C PRO A 410 -6.97 -2.87 4.42
N THR A 411 -7.64 -3.84 5.07
CA THR A 411 -7.43 -5.27 4.80
C THR A 411 -7.72 -5.65 3.36
N THR A 412 -8.63 -4.95 2.69
CA THR A 412 -8.95 -5.13 1.26
C THR A 412 -7.75 -4.92 0.32
N SER A 413 -6.77 -4.12 0.75
CA SER A 413 -5.56 -3.84 -0.03
C SER A 413 -4.45 -4.87 0.25
N ILE A 414 -4.54 -5.69 1.30
CA ILE A 414 -3.55 -6.72 1.63
C ILE A 414 -3.89 -8.00 0.86
N THR A 415 -2.96 -8.45 0.02
CA THR A 415 -3.13 -9.67 -0.80
C THR A 415 -2.60 -10.91 -0.07
N SER A 416 -1.42 -10.82 0.54
CA SER A 416 -0.82 -11.92 1.31
C SER A 416 0.08 -11.38 2.42
N ALA A 417 0.29 -12.20 3.45
CA ALA A 417 1.27 -11.97 4.48
C ALA A 417 1.91 -13.29 4.87
N ASP A 418 3.21 -13.40 4.63
CA ASP A 418 3.96 -14.65 4.72
C ASP A 418 5.20 -14.44 5.58
N VAL A 419 5.67 -15.50 6.25
CA VAL A 419 6.93 -15.49 6.99
C VAL A 419 7.92 -16.37 6.25
N GLU A 420 8.99 -15.77 5.78
CA GLU A 420 10.03 -16.42 4.98
C GLU A 420 11.40 -16.29 5.65
N ILE A 421 12.39 -17.01 5.13
CA ILE A 421 13.78 -16.93 5.58
C ILE A 421 14.58 -16.06 4.59
N HIS A 422 15.12 -14.96 5.07
CA HIS A 422 16.00 -14.07 4.32
C HIS A 422 17.45 -14.30 4.74
N LYS A 423 18.36 -14.54 3.79
CA LYS A 423 19.78 -14.78 4.08
C LYS A 423 20.62 -13.56 3.70
N THR A 424 21.33 -13.01 4.66
CA THR A 424 22.30 -11.93 4.48
C THR A 424 23.65 -12.29 5.13
N PHE A 425 24.54 -11.32 5.25
CA PHE A 425 25.88 -11.50 5.79
C PHE A 425 25.89 -12.03 7.22
N LEU A 426 26.79 -13.00 7.47
CA LEU A 426 27.00 -13.66 8.76
C LEU A 426 25.74 -14.36 9.32
N ASP A 427 24.76 -14.68 8.48
CA ASP A 427 23.64 -15.51 8.88
C ASP A 427 23.99 -16.99 8.69
N THR A 428 23.57 -17.85 9.63
CA THR A 428 23.78 -19.30 9.52
C THR A 428 22.52 -20.07 9.22
N ILE A 429 21.42 -19.76 9.92
CA ILE A 429 20.10 -20.30 9.62
C ILE A 429 19.36 -19.37 8.65
N GLY A 430 19.67 -18.08 8.70
CA GLY A 430 18.94 -17.02 8.02
C GLY A 430 18.05 -16.23 8.98
N ARG A 431 17.70 -15.02 8.57
CA ARG A 431 16.82 -14.11 9.29
C ARG A 431 15.36 -14.41 9.00
N THR A 432 14.53 -14.29 10.04
CA THR A 432 13.08 -14.34 9.89
C THR A 432 12.60 -13.04 9.23
N ALA A 433 11.93 -13.14 8.08
CA ALA A 433 11.39 -12.00 7.36
C ALA A 433 9.87 -12.11 7.23
N LEU A 434 9.17 -11.07 7.68
CA LEU A 434 7.74 -10.92 7.43
C LEU A 434 7.55 -10.16 6.11
N ILE A 435 6.91 -10.81 5.15
CA ILE A 435 6.63 -10.25 3.82
C ILE A 435 5.14 -9.97 3.72
N ILE A 436 4.77 -8.70 3.59
CA ILE A 436 3.38 -8.26 3.38
C ILE A 436 3.27 -7.71 1.97
N LYS A 437 2.41 -8.32 1.15
CA LYS A 437 2.09 -7.86 -0.20
C LYS A 437 0.77 -7.12 -0.19
N ALA A 438 0.78 -5.86 -0.61
CA ALA A 438 -0.40 -5.03 -0.75
C ALA A 438 -0.53 -4.50 -2.18
N ARG A 439 -1.75 -4.16 -2.57
CA ARG A 439 -2.09 -3.62 -3.89
C ARG A 439 -2.90 -2.34 -3.79
N ASN A 440 -2.75 -1.50 -4.80
CA ASN A 440 -3.51 -0.28 -5.02
C ASN A 440 -3.50 0.65 -3.79
N LEU A 441 -2.30 1.10 -3.38
CA LEU A 441 -2.13 2.05 -2.29
C LEU A 441 -1.89 3.46 -2.84
N VAL A 442 -2.14 4.47 -1.99
CA VAL A 442 -1.94 5.88 -2.32
C VAL A 442 -1.19 6.60 -1.20
N ASP A 443 -0.63 7.77 -1.51
CA ASP A 443 0.09 8.62 -0.54
C ASP A 443 -0.76 9.08 0.67
N ASP A 444 -2.10 9.09 0.55
CA ASP A 444 -3.03 9.42 1.64
C ASP A 444 -2.95 8.40 2.80
N LEU A 445 -2.45 7.19 2.53
CA LEU A 445 -2.30 6.10 3.51
C LEU A 445 -0.89 6.03 4.13
N ARG A 446 -0.02 7.02 3.89
CA ARG A 446 1.35 7.06 4.45
C ARG A 446 1.40 7.11 5.98
N ASP A 447 0.39 7.70 6.61
CA ASP A 447 0.35 7.85 8.07
C ASP A 447 -0.03 6.53 8.78
N ARG A 448 -0.23 5.44 8.03
CA ARG A 448 -0.58 4.12 8.55
C ARG A 448 0.66 3.38 9.02
N GLU A 449 0.59 2.88 10.25
CA GLU A 449 1.68 2.13 10.88
C GLU A 449 1.53 0.60 10.69
N LEU A 450 2.68 -0.06 10.79
CA LEU A 450 2.89 -1.51 10.85
C LEU A 450 3.59 -1.83 12.17
N ILE A 451 2.90 -2.58 13.01
CA ILE A 451 3.37 -3.03 14.31
C ILE A 451 3.72 -4.52 14.19
N VAL A 452 4.95 -4.88 14.51
CA VAL A 452 5.43 -6.27 14.48
C VAL A 452 5.95 -6.64 15.87
N SER A 453 5.41 -7.70 16.46
CA SER A 453 5.90 -8.27 17.71
C SER A 453 6.62 -9.58 17.46
N TYR A 454 7.75 -9.80 18.12
CA TYR A 454 8.53 -11.03 18.01
C TYR A 454 9.35 -11.29 19.27
N ASP A 455 9.74 -12.55 19.46
CA ASP A 455 10.63 -12.99 20.53
C ASP A 455 12.04 -13.21 20.00
N LEU A 456 13.04 -12.85 20.79
CA LEU A 456 14.45 -13.08 20.44
C LEU A 456 15.19 -13.69 21.64
N PRO A 457 15.38 -15.03 21.66
CA PRO A 457 16.15 -15.71 22.70
C PRO A 457 17.60 -15.22 22.79
N LEU A 458 18.19 -15.26 23.99
CA LEU A 458 19.56 -14.80 24.21
C LEU A 458 20.58 -15.58 23.34
N MET A 459 20.39 -16.90 23.21
CA MET A 459 21.27 -17.74 22.38
C MET A 459 21.22 -17.35 20.90
N ALA A 460 20.06 -16.94 20.38
CA ALA A 460 19.94 -16.44 19.02
C ALA A 460 20.73 -15.14 18.83
N ARG A 461 20.68 -14.24 19.83
CA ARG A 461 21.44 -12.98 19.81
C ARG A 461 22.95 -13.22 19.81
N LEU A 462 23.45 -14.16 20.63
CA LEU A 462 24.87 -14.46 20.76
C LEU A 462 25.43 -15.34 19.64
N ARG A 463 24.56 -15.93 18.80
CA ARG A 463 24.96 -16.87 17.74
C ARG A 463 26.02 -16.28 16.81
N LYS A 464 25.81 -15.07 16.29
CA LYS A 464 26.74 -14.45 15.32
C LYS A 464 28.17 -14.32 15.88
N PRO A 465 28.40 -13.67 17.05
CA PRO A 465 29.73 -13.65 17.67
C PRO A 465 30.31 -15.04 17.94
N LEU A 466 29.49 -15.99 18.44
CA LEU A 466 29.96 -17.34 18.76
C LEU A 466 30.44 -18.09 17.51
N ILE A 467 29.78 -17.89 16.36
CA ILE A 467 30.17 -18.52 15.10
C ILE A 467 31.43 -17.90 14.53
N VAL A 468 31.58 -16.57 14.61
CA VAL A 468 32.83 -15.90 14.21
C VAL A 468 34.00 -16.36 15.09
N PHE A 469 33.80 -16.42 16.41
CA PHE A 469 34.78 -16.91 17.36
C PHE A 469 35.13 -18.39 17.11
N GLY A 470 34.13 -19.26 16.97
CA GLY A 470 34.32 -20.69 16.72
C GLY A 470 35.05 -20.95 15.40
N SER A 471 34.71 -20.21 14.34
CA SER A 471 35.36 -20.35 13.03
C SER A 471 36.83 -19.90 13.08
N SER A 472 37.11 -18.79 13.78
CA SER A 472 38.47 -18.31 13.99
C SER A 472 39.31 -19.29 14.82
N MET A 473 38.72 -19.85 15.88
CA MET A 473 39.39 -20.86 16.71
C MET A 473 39.65 -22.16 15.93
N ALA A 474 38.69 -22.60 15.11
CA ALA A 474 38.85 -23.78 14.26
C ALA A 474 40.00 -23.61 13.26
N LEU A 475 40.16 -22.41 12.69
CA LEU A 475 41.29 -22.09 11.80
C LEU A 475 42.63 -22.18 12.53
N LEU A 476 42.73 -21.61 13.74
CA LEU A 476 43.96 -21.67 14.55
C LEU A 476 44.30 -23.11 14.95
N VAL A 477 43.31 -23.88 15.40
CA VAL A 477 43.50 -25.30 15.74
C VAL A 477 43.90 -26.11 14.50
N GLY A 478 43.27 -25.86 13.36
CA GLY A 478 43.62 -26.49 12.09
C GLY A 478 45.07 -26.21 11.69
N ALA A 479 45.52 -24.95 11.82
CA ALA A 479 46.91 -24.57 11.58
C ALA A 479 47.89 -25.28 12.53
N LEU A 480 47.54 -25.40 13.82
CA LEU A 480 48.34 -26.12 14.80
C LEU A 480 48.43 -27.62 14.48
N VAL A 481 47.34 -28.25 14.05
CA VAL A 481 47.32 -29.66 13.65
C VAL A 481 48.17 -29.85 12.40
N MET A 482 47.99 -29.02 11.37
CA MET A 482 48.80 -29.07 10.14
C MET A 482 50.30 -28.89 10.44
N GLY A 483 50.66 -27.98 11.35
CA GLY A 483 52.04 -27.77 11.78
C GLY A 483 52.65 -28.96 12.54
N LYS A 484 51.82 -29.88 13.06
CA LYS A 484 52.25 -31.11 13.75
C LYS A 484 52.28 -32.34 12.84
N LEU A 485 51.78 -32.25 11.61
CA LEU A 485 51.84 -33.36 10.66
C LEU A 485 53.25 -33.46 10.07
N GLU A 486 53.96 -34.54 10.40
CA GLU A 486 55.26 -34.85 9.79
C GLU A 486 55.06 -35.63 8.49
N PHE A 487 55.32 -34.99 7.35
CA PHE A 487 55.26 -35.62 6.02
C PHE A 487 56.62 -36.16 5.54
N LYS A 488 57.52 -36.51 6.46
CA LYS A 488 58.81 -37.10 6.10
C LYS A 488 58.61 -38.52 5.58
N PHE A 489 59.00 -38.77 4.34
CA PHE A 489 59.15 -40.13 3.82
C PHE A 489 60.45 -40.74 4.35
N ASP A 490 60.39 -42.03 4.68
CA ASP A 490 61.55 -42.75 5.20
C ASP A 490 62.65 -42.80 4.13
N SER A 491 63.80 -42.22 4.44
CA SER A 491 64.95 -42.21 3.53
C SER A 491 65.57 -43.61 3.54
N ARG A 492 65.40 -44.38 2.46
CA ARG A 492 66.15 -45.64 2.27
C ARG A 492 67.65 -45.33 2.38
N LYS A 493 68.29 -45.87 3.42
CA LYS A 493 69.74 -45.81 3.63
C LYS A 493 70.49 -46.60 2.58
#